data_AF-A0A6F8XTX3-F1
#
_entry.id   AF-A0A6F8XTX3-F1
#
_cell.length_a   1.000
_cell.length_b   1.000
_cell.length_c   1.000
_cell.angle_alpha   90.00
_cell.angle_beta   90.00
_cell.angle_gamma   90.00
#
_symmetry.space_group_name_H-M   'P 1'
#
loop_
_entity.id
_entity.type
_entity.pdbx_description
1 polymer ?
#
loop_
_entity_poly.entity_id
_entity_poly.type
_entity_poly.pdbx_seq_one_letter_code
_entity_poly.pdbx_strand_id
1 'polypeptide(L)'
;MLLTAIQLVPWVVFMNSAYVVGRGQTPGDHLDLPSLVTMISPWALGTVNPYGDIYWYLPDNLVESMSYIGAASLVLVVSAVAMARRGRAALPQAAWLFLVISTAVWLVLIYGGGFPLKVAQSLPFLFSDNFVGRSRCILGFLLAALAAVGLDLLLRRRAAAREDGPDAADAAARRRRRWGLAWVALVWGSVAAAGLFVFQDARRQAYLVDKLSGGGSPRLDKLTNEFGLAG
;
A
#
# COMPACT_ATOMS: atom_id res chain seq x y z
N MET A 1 22.65 -5.49 -24.66
CA MET A 1 21.64 -5.32 -25.73
C MET A 1 21.35 -6.63 -26.46
N LEU A 2 22.35 -7.37 -26.98
CA LEU A 2 22.09 -8.68 -27.63
C LEU A 2 21.60 -9.77 -26.65
N LEU A 3 22.20 -9.84 -25.45
CA LEU A 3 21.80 -10.77 -24.38
C LEU A 3 20.36 -10.54 -23.89
N THR A 4 19.94 -9.28 -23.77
CA THR A 4 18.56 -8.92 -23.42
C THR A 4 17.57 -9.27 -24.53
N ALA A 5 17.96 -9.19 -25.80
CA ALA A 5 17.11 -9.58 -26.92
C ALA A 5 16.88 -11.10 -26.98
N ILE A 6 17.91 -11.91 -26.72
CA ILE A 6 17.79 -13.38 -26.72
C ILE A 6 16.88 -13.87 -25.57
N GLN A 7 16.88 -13.20 -24.42
CA GLN A 7 15.98 -13.53 -23.30
C GLN A 7 14.50 -13.22 -23.59
N LEU A 8 14.21 -12.31 -24.53
CA LEU A 8 12.83 -11.97 -24.90
C LEU A 8 12.24 -12.96 -25.90
N VAL A 9 13.06 -13.70 -26.66
CA VAL A 9 12.57 -14.63 -27.70
C VAL A 9 11.65 -15.72 -27.11
N PRO A 10 12.00 -16.42 -26.02
CA PRO A 10 11.10 -17.41 -25.39
C PRO A 10 9.79 -16.78 -24.91
N TRP A 11 9.84 -15.55 -24.40
CA TRP A 11 8.67 -14.81 -23.92
C TRP A 11 7.71 -14.44 -25.07
N VAL A 12 8.25 -13.97 -26.21
CA VAL A 12 7.44 -13.66 -27.41
C VAL A 12 6.77 -14.92 -27.96
N VAL A 13 7.51 -16.03 -28.04
CA VAL A 13 6.96 -17.32 -28.49
C VAL A 13 5.84 -17.79 -27.57
N PHE A 14 6.03 -17.68 -26.25
CA PHE A 14 4.99 -18.02 -25.28
C PHE A 14 3.75 -17.12 -25.43
N MET A 15 3.93 -15.80 -25.54
CA MET A 15 2.82 -14.85 -25.65
C MET A 15 1.97 -15.05 -26.91
N ASN A 16 2.58 -15.51 -28.01
CA ASN A 16 1.83 -15.88 -29.23
C ASN A 16 0.94 -17.12 -29.05
N SER A 17 1.29 -17.99 -28.10
CA SER A 17 0.52 -19.21 -27.77
C SER A 17 -0.39 -19.05 -26.55
N ALA A 18 -0.30 -17.91 -25.85
CA ALA A 18 -1.07 -17.68 -24.64
C ALA A 18 -2.55 -17.51 -24.99
N TYR A 19 -3.40 -18.40 -24.47
CA TYR A 19 -4.84 -18.21 -24.54
C TYR A 19 -5.25 -17.07 -23.60
N VAL A 20 -5.48 -15.89 -24.19
CA VAL A 20 -5.93 -14.67 -23.48
C VAL A 20 -7.43 -14.43 -23.64
N VAL A 21 -8.09 -15.18 -24.52
CA VAL A 21 -9.53 -15.07 -24.78
C VAL A 21 -10.32 -15.36 -23.49
N GLY A 22 -11.21 -14.43 -23.11
CA GLY A 22 -12.04 -14.51 -21.91
C GLY A 22 -11.40 -13.93 -20.64
N ARG A 23 -10.19 -13.34 -20.72
CA ARG A 23 -9.53 -12.65 -19.60
C ARG A 23 -9.72 -11.13 -19.58
N GLY A 24 -10.63 -10.64 -20.42
CA GLY A 24 -10.95 -9.22 -20.53
C GLY A 24 -11.32 -8.64 -19.17
N GLN A 25 -10.67 -7.55 -18.80
CA GLN A 25 -10.87 -6.85 -17.54
C GLN A 25 -11.81 -5.67 -17.75
N THR A 26 -12.69 -5.45 -16.79
CA THR A 26 -13.53 -4.25 -16.70
C THR A 26 -12.89 -3.22 -15.77
N PRO A 27 -13.31 -1.94 -15.83
CA PRO A 27 -12.89 -0.94 -14.85
C PRO A 27 -13.34 -1.24 -13.40
N GLY A 28 -14.23 -2.22 -13.21
CA GLY A 28 -14.64 -2.72 -11.90
C GLY A 28 -13.72 -3.81 -11.36
N ASP A 29 -12.79 -4.34 -12.16
CA ASP A 29 -11.91 -5.44 -11.77
C ASP A 29 -10.67 -4.90 -11.05
N HIS A 30 -10.89 -4.35 -9.86
CA HIS A 30 -9.88 -3.83 -8.95
C HIS A 30 -10.01 -4.49 -7.57
N LEU A 31 -9.02 -4.30 -6.70
CA LEU A 31 -9.12 -4.79 -5.34
C LEU A 31 -10.03 -3.90 -4.51
N ASP A 32 -10.78 -4.53 -3.61
CA ASP A 32 -11.59 -3.84 -2.61
C ASP A 32 -10.70 -3.05 -1.65
N LEU A 33 -11.09 -1.80 -1.36
CA LEU A 33 -10.33 -0.91 -0.49
C LEU A 33 -10.07 -1.50 0.91
N PRO A 34 -11.01 -2.22 1.56
CA PRO A 34 -10.74 -2.94 2.81
C PRO A 34 -9.57 -3.90 2.80
N SER A 35 -9.23 -4.47 1.64
CA SER A 35 -8.08 -5.38 1.55
C SER A 35 -6.76 -4.72 1.94
N LEU A 36 -6.67 -3.37 1.93
CA LEU A 36 -5.54 -2.62 2.47
C LEU A 36 -5.25 -2.93 3.94
N VAL A 37 -6.24 -3.33 4.74
CA VAL A 37 -6.03 -3.75 6.15
C VAL A 37 -5.03 -4.91 6.22
N THR A 38 -4.99 -5.76 5.19
CA THR A 38 -4.06 -6.90 5.10
C THR A 38 -2.59 -6.50 4.94
N MET A 39 -2.30 -5.23 4.63
CA MET A 39 -0.92 -4.72 4.59
C MET A 39 -0.22 -4.80 5.94
N ILE A 40 -0.98 -4.63 7.02
CA ILE A 40 -0.50 -4.59 8.40
C ILE A 40 -0.79 -5.90 9.12
N SER A 41 -2.02 -6.43 8.97
CA SER A 41 -2.43 -7.69 9.58
C SER A 41 -2.97 -8.63 8.51
N PRO A 42 -2.21 -9.65 8.06
CA PRO A 42 -2.57 -10.47 6.91
C PRO A 42 -3.87 -11.24 7.14
N TRP A 43 -4.19 -11.57 8.39
CA TRP A 43 -5.35 -12.37 8.78
C TRP A 43 -6.56 -11.54 9.23
N ALA A 44 -6.49 -10.21 9.14
CA ALA A 44 -7.55 -9.32 9.61
C ALA A 44 -8.91 -9.58 8.97
N LEU A 45 -8.96 -10.02 7.71
CA LEU A 45 -10.20 -10.22 6.96
C LEU A 45 -10.60 -11.69 6.82
N GLY A 46 -9.88 -12.60 7.49
CA GLY A 46 -10.10 -14.02 7.34
C GLY A 46 -8.82 -14.83 7.39
N THR A 47 -8.98 -16.14 7.51
CA THR A 47 -7.88 -17.09 7.56
C THR A 47 -8.24 -18.38 6.82
N VAL A 48 -7.21 -19.05 6.32
CA VAL A 48 -7.27 -20.41 5.75
C VAL A 48 -6.67 -21.44 6.71
N ASN A 49 -6.57 -21.12 7.99
CA ASN A 49 -6.02 -22.02 8.99
C ASN A 49 -6.84 -23.34 9.02
N PRO A 50 -6.24 -24.50 8.67
CA PRO A 50 -6.94 -25.77 8.64
C PRO A 50 -7.33 -26.28 10.04
N TYR A 51 -6.76 -25.70 11.09
CA TYR A 51 -7.04 -26.06 12.48
C TYR A 51 -8.09 -25.14 13.15
N GLY A 52 -8.73 -24.24 12.39
CA GLY A 52 -9.77 -23.34 12.88
C GLY A 52 -10.86 -23.09 11.83
N ASP A 53 -11.76 -22.14 12.12
CA ASP A 53 -12.78 -21.75 11.15
C ASP A 53 -12.12 -21.11 9.92
N ILE A 54 -12.37 -21.67 8.74
CA ILE A 54 -12.01 -21.06 7.48
C ILE A 54 -13.07 -20.01 7.15
N TYR A 55 -12.68 -18.75 7.08
CA TYR A 55 -13.56 -17.67 6.70
C TYR A 55 -12.80 -16.58 5.95
N TRP A 56 -13.50 -15.89 5.06
CA TRP A 56 -12.99 -14.76 4.31
C TRP A 56 -14.15 -13.81 3.99
N TYR A 57 -13.96 -12.52 4.26
CA TYR A 57 -15.05 -11.54 4.17
C TYR A 57 -15.16 -10.79 2.84
N LEU A 58 -14.15 -10.88 1.96
CA LEU A 58 -14.20 -10.18 0.68
C LEU A 58 -14.69 -11.09 -0.45
N PRO A 59 -15.29 -10.53 -1.51
CA PRO A 59 -15.70 -11.29 -2.70
C PRO A 59 -14.52 -11.93 -3.44
N ASP A 60 -13.37 -11.27 -3.47
CA ASP A 60 -12.14 -11.75 -4.10
C ASP A 60 -11.48 -12.87 -3.29
N ASN A 61 -10.63 -13.69 -3.88
CA ASN A 61 -9.92 -14.73 -3.13
C ASN A 61 -8.87 -14.15 -2.18
N LEU A 62 -8.66 -14.77 -1.01
CA LEU A 62 -7.66 -14.35 -0.02
C LEU A 62 -6.26 -14.12 -0.63
N VAL A 63 -5.80 -15.03 -1.49
CA VAL A 63 -4.50 -14.93 -2.17
C VAL A 63 -4.43 -13.72 -3.12
N GLU A 64 -5.56 -13.36 -3.71
CA GLU A 64 -5.68 -12.26 -4.66
C GLU A 64 -5.80 -10.90 -3.96
N SER A 65 -6.28 -10.85 -2.72
CA SER A 65 -6.43 -9.60 -1.96
C SER A 65 -5.28 -9.28 -0.99
N MET A 66 -4.56 -10.30 -0.49
CA MET A 66 -3.58 -10.12 0.59
C MET A 66 -2.36 -9.29 0.18
N SER A 67 -2.09 -8.17 0.86
CA SER A 67 -1.02 -7.23 0.47
C SER A 67 0.01 -6.98 1.58
N TYR A 68 0.41 -8.03 2.30
CA TYR A 68 1.19 -7.90 3.54
C TYR A 68 2.61 -7.32 3.33
N ILE A 69 2.92 -6.23 4.04
CA ILE A 69 4.26 -5.61 4.10
C ILE A 69 4.79 -5.39 5.52
N GLY A 70 3.90 -5.46 6.52
CA GLY A 70 4.20 -5.28 7.94
C GLY A 70 4.06 -3.84 8.44
N ALA A 71 3.64 -3.71 9.71
CA ALA A 71 3.39 -2.42 10.37
C ALA A 71 4.64 -1.51 10.40
N ALA A 72 5.80 -2.09 10.71
CA ALA A 72 7.06 -1.34 10.81
C ALA A 72 7.46 -0.73 9.46
N SER A 73 7.34 -1.49 8.37
CA SER A 73 7.61 -1.01 7.01
C SER A 73 6.71 0.17 6.66
N LEU A 74 5.41 0.07 6.99
CA LEU A 74 4.44 1.13 6.71
C LEU A 74 4.76 2.41 7.50
N VAL A 75 5.14 2.29 8.77
CA VAL A 75 5.62 3.42 9.59
C VAL A 75 6.86 4.08 8.98
N LEU A 76 7.80 3.30 8.44
CA LEU A 76 8.99 3.83 7.78
C LEU A 76 8.63 4.55 6.47
N VAL A 77 7.71 4.03 5.67
CA VAL A 77 7.19 4.70 4.46
C VAL A 77 6.57 6.06 4.82
N VAL A 78 5.70 6.09 5.82
CA VAL A 78 5.06 7.33 6.30
C VAL A 78 6.12 8.31 6.81
N SER A 79 7.13 7.81 7.54
CA SER A 79 8.25 8.63 8.02
C SER A 79 9.06 9.22 6.87
N ALA A 80 9.29 8.48 5.78
CA ALA A 80 9.96 8.98 4.58
C ALA A 80 9.20 10.18 4.00
N VAL A 81 7.89 10.06 3.82
CA VAL A 81 7.03 11.12 3.27
C VAL A 81 6.92 12.31 4.23
N ALA A 82 6.78 12.06 5.53
CA ALA A 82 6.76 13.10 6.55
C ALA A 82 8.08 13.91 6.56
N MET A 83 9.19 13.27 6.19
CA MET A 83 10.52 13.88 6.08
C MET A 83 10.90 14.22 4.62
N ALA A 84 9.94 14.40 3.71
CA ALA A 84 10.17 14.59 2.27
C ALA A 84 11.21 15.67 1.89
N ARG A 85 11.37 16.72 2.71
CA ARG A 85 12.41 17.74 2.45
C ARG A 85 13.82 17.18 2.60
N ARG A 86 14.04 16.30 3.57
CA ARG A 86 15.32 15.60 3.78
C ARG A 86 15.48 14.45 2.79
N GLY A 87 14.39 13.75 2.45
CA GLY A 87 14.38 12.75 1.38
C GLY A 87 14.84 13.31 0.04
N ARG A 88 14.32 14.48 -0.36
CA ARG A 88 14.76 15.20 -1.57
C ARG A 88 16.21 15.68 -1.55
N ALA A 89 16.83 15.79 -0.38
CA ALA A 89 18.24 16.15 -0.26
C ALA A 89 19.16 14.91 -0.28
N ALA A 90 18.65 13.74 0.13
CA ALA A 90 19.39 12.49 0.17
C ALA A 90 19.42 11.75 -1.18
N LEU A 91 18.39 11.95 -2.02
CA LEU A 91 18.24 11.32 -3.34
C LEU A 91 18.17 12.37 -4.45
N PRO A 92 18.53 12.02 -5.70
CA PRO A 92 18.19 12.84 -6.86
C PRO A 92 16.68 13.15 -6.86
N GLN A 93 16.33 14.42 -7.09
CA GLN A 93 14.93 14.88 -7.03
C GLN A 93 14.00 14.04 -7.92
N ALA A 94 14.47 13.64 -9.10
CA ALA A 94 13.73 12.79 -10.02
C ALA A 94 13.43 11.41 -9.42
N ALA A 95 14.39 10.78 -8.74
CA ALA A 95 14.20 9.47 -8.11
C ALA A 95 13.18 9.53 -6.96
N TRP A 96 13.26 10.58 -6.13
CA TRP A 96 12.28 10.81 -5.05
C TRP A 96 10.86 10.99 -5.60
N LEU A 97 10.69 11.87 -6.59
CA LEU A 97 9.39 12.09 -7.21
C LEU A 97 8.87 10.83 -7.88
N PHE A 98 9.73 10.09 -8.58
CA PHE A 98 9.37 8.82 -9.18
C PHE A 98 8.84 7.82 -8.15
N LEU A 99 9.53 7.61 -7.02
CA LEU A 99 9.10 6.67 -5.99
C LEU A 99 7.76 7.05 -5.36
N VAL A 100 7.58 8.33 -5.02
CA VAL A 100 6.35 8.81 -4.37
C VAL A 100 5.17 8.80 -5.34
N ILE A 101 5.35 9.34 -6.55
CA ILE A 101 4.30 9.42 -7.58
C ILE A 101 3.92 8.02 -8.04
N SER A 102 4.89 7.14 -8.33
CA SER A 102 4.61 5.77 -8.77
C SER A 102 3.86 4.98 -7.69
N THR A 103 4.24 5.13 -6.42
CA THR A 103 3.50 4.50 -5.31
C THR A 103 2.06 4.99 -5.26
N ALA A 104 1.83 6.30 -5.36
CA ALA A 104 0.49 6.87 -5.35
C ALA A 104 -0.35 6.41 -6.55
N VAL A 105 0.24 6.38 -7.74
CA VAL A 105 -0.42 5.89 -8.97
C VAL A 105 -0.82 4.43 -8.82
N TRP A 106 0.08 3.56 -8.35
CA TRP A 106 -0.25 2.15 -8.15
C TRP A 106 -1.30 1.93 -7.07
N LEU A 107 -1.28 2.68 -5.97
CA LEU A 107 -2.35 2.63 -4.96
C LEU A 107 -3.71 2.97 -5.57
N VAL A 108 -3.78 4.04 -6.36
CA VAL A 108 -5.04 4.46 -7.01
C VAL A 108 -5.49 3.43 -8.05
N LEU A 109 -4.58 2.88 -8.86
CA LEU A 109 -4.93 1.89 -9.88
C LEU A 109 -5.38 0.55 -9.28
N ILE A 110 -4.74 0.11 -8.19
CA ILE A 110 -5.04 -1.19 -7.56
C ILE A 110 -6.33 -1.14 -6.74
N TYR A 111 -6.57 -0.07 -5.98
CA TYR A 111 -7.67 -0.01 -5.00
C TYR A 111 -8.77 0.99 -5.35
N GLY A 112 -8.50 1.96 -6.23
CA GLY A 112 -9.45 3.02 -6.57
C GLY A 112 -10.40 2.67 -7.71
N GLY A 113 -10.00 1.77 -8.62
CA GLY A 113 -10.85 1.31 -9.71
C GLY A 113 -11.39 2.41 -10.63
N GLY A 114 -12.43 2.11 -11.40
CA GLY A 114 -13.28 3.10 -12.06
C GLY A 114 -12.57 3.93 -13.14
N PHE A 115 -12.66 5.26 -13.04
CA PHE A 115 -12.13 6.17 -14.08
C PHE A 115 -10.60 6.08 -14.26
N PRO A 116 -9.76 6.10 -13.20
CA PRO A 116 -8.32 5.85 -13.33
C PRO A 116 -8.00 4.53 -14.05
N LEU A 117 -8.69 3.45 -13.68
CA LEU A 117 -8.47 2.14 -14.29
C LEU A 117 -8.95 2.10 -15.74
N LYS A 118 -10.07 2.75 -16.07
CA LYS A 118 -10.57 2.90 -17.44
C LYS A 118 -9.57 3.62 -18.36
N VAL A 119 -8.88 4.64 -17.84
CA VAL A 119 -7.82 5.35 -18.59
C VAL A 119 -6.58 4.47 -18.73
N ALA A 120 -6.21 3.70 -17.71
CA ALA A 120 -5.08 2.77 -17.82
C ALA A 120 -5.39 1.61 -18.79
N GLN A 121 -6.63 1.14 -18.83
CA GLN A 121 -7.11 0.06 -19.72
C GLN A 121 -7.25 0.51 -21.18
N SER A 122 -7.31 1.81 -21.48
CA SER A 122 -7.29 2.30 -22.86
C SER A 122 -5.90 2.27 -23.49
N LEU A 123 -4.84 2.06 -22.69
CA LEU A 123 -3.50 1.79 -23.20
C LEU A 123 -3.42 0.35 -23.71
N PRO A 124 -2.95 0.14 -24.96
CA PRO A 124 -2.94 -1.19 -25.56
C PRO A 124 -2.00 -2.14 -24.79
N PHE A 125 -2.41 -3.40 -24.67
CA PHE A 125 -1.65 -4.58 -24.23
C PHE A 125 -1.38 -4.81 -22.73
N LEU A 126 -1.51 -3.82 -21.82
CA LEU A 126 -1.01 -3.99 -20.44
C LEU A 126 -2.08 -4.32 -19.38
N PHE A 127 -3.28 -3.75 -19.47
CA PHE A 127 -4.31 -3.85 -18.41
C PHE A 127 -5.68 -4.36 -18.89
N SER A 128 -5.88 -4.52 -20.19
CA SER A 128 -7.12 -5.07 -20.76
C SER A 128 -7.31 -6.55 -20.44
N ASP A 129 -6.21 -7.29 -20.25
CA ASP A 129 -6.23 -8.76 -20.15
C ASP A 129 -5.54 -9.30 -18.89
N ASN A 130 -5.05 -8.40 -18.03
CA ASN A 130 -4.36 -8.73 -16.79
C ASN A 130 -4.97 -7.99 -15.60
N PHE A 131 -5.40 -8.75 -14.60
CA PHE A 131 -5.93 -8.21 -13.36
C PHE A 131 -4.94 -7.25 -12.69
N VAL A 132 -5.38 -6.01 -12.46
CA VAL A 132 -4.53 -4.93 -11.93
C VAL A 132 -3.97 -5.28 -10.56
N GLY A 133 -4.68 -6.06 -9.75
CA GLY A 133 -4.21 -6.51 -8.43
C GLY A 133 -2.92 -7.34 -8.47
N ARG A 134 -2.50 -7.89 -9.62
CA ARG A 134 -1.20 -8.58 -9.74
C ARG A 134 0.00 -7.63 -9.64
N SER A 135 -0.21 -6.34 -9.92
CA SER A 135 0.83 -5.31 -9.80
C SER A 135 1.19 -4.97 -8.35
N ARG A 136 0.57 -5.61 -7.35
CA ARG A 136 0.95 -5.54 -5.93
C ARG A 136 2.45 -5.81 -5.69
N CYS A 137 3.10 -6.64 -6.51
CA CYS A 137 4.55 -6.86 -6.40
C CYS A 137 5.35 -5.58 -6.69
N ILE A 138 4.91 -4.77 -7.66
CA ILE A 138 5.51 -3.47 -7.98
C ILE A 138 5.25 -2.49 -6.84
N LEU A 139 4.01 -2.43 -6.35
CA LEU A 139 3.66 -1.60 -5.20
C LEU A 139 4.50 -1.98 -3.96
N GLY A 140 4.61 -3.26 -3.65
CA GLY A 140 5.41 -3.78 -2.53
C GLY A 140 6.89 -3.42 -2.66
N PHE A 141 7.46 -3.53 -3.88
CA PHE A 141 8.83 -3.09 -4.14
C PHE A 141 9.02 -1.58 -3.92
N LEU A 142 8.11 -0.75 -4.43
CA LEU A 142 8.16 0.71 -4.26
C LEU A 142 8.03 1.09 -2.77
N LEU A 143 7.13 0.43 -2.03
CA LEU A 143 6.96 0.61 -0.59
C LEU A 143 8.22 0.17 0.17
N ALA A 144 8.86 -0.93 -0.21
CA ALA A 144 10.12 -1.36 0.38
C ALA A 144 11.25 -0.35 0.15
N ALA A 145 11.34 0.21 -1.06
CA ALA A 145 12.30 1.28 -1.36
C ALA A 145 12.03 2.54 -0.52
N LEU A 146 10.76 2.97 -0.41
CA LEU A 146 10.38 4.10 0.45
C LEU A 146 10.66 3.82 1.94
N ALA A 147 10.45 2.59 2.40
CA ALA A 147 10.76 2.18 3.77
C ALA A 147 12.27 2.26 4.05
N ALA A 148 13.11 1.81 3.11
CA ALA A 148 14.56 1.92 3.22
C ALA A 148 15.01 3.39 3.30
N VAL A 149 14.42 4.27 2.49
CA VAL A 149 14.68 5.71 2.55
C VAL A 149 14.22 6.29 3.90
N GLY A 150 13.04 5.89 4.38
CA GLY A 150 12.53 6.30 5.69
C GLY A 150 13.49 5.94 6.82
N LEU A 151 14.04 4.73 6.79
CA LEU A 151 15.03 4.26 7.76
C LEU A 151 16.33 5.07 7.69
N ASP A 152 16.89 5.27 6.48
CA ASP A 152 18.11 6.07 6.29
C ASP A 152 17.95 7.51 6.82
N LEU A 153 16.81 8.15 6.54
CA LEU A 153 16.51 9.50 7.02
C LEU A 153 16.40 9.58 8.54
N LEU A 154 15.84 8.55 9.19
CA LEU A 154 15.75 8.47 10.65
C LEU A 154 17.12 8.26 11.28
N LEU A 155 17.97 7.40 10.70
CA LEU A 155 19.33 7.18 11.17
C LEU A 155 20.19 8.44 11.05
N ARG A 156 20.15 9.13 9.90
CA ARG A 156 20.86 10.41 9.70
C ARG A 156 20.38 11.48 10.67
N ARG A 157 19.07 11.57 10.93
CA ARG A 157 18.51 12.49 11.92
C ARG A 157 19.02 12.20 13.33
N ARG A 158 19.11 10.92 13.69
CA ARG A 158 19.61 10.49 15.00
C ARG A 158 21.11 10.78 15.16
N ALA A 159 21.89 10.66 14.09
CA ALA A 159 23.31 11.03 14.08
C ALA A 159 23.50 12.54 14.28
N ALA A 160 22.84 13.37 13.47
CA ALA A 160 22.92 14.83 13.60
C ALA A 160 22.48 15.33 14.98
N ALA A 161 21.43 14.74 15.57
CA ALA A 161 20.94 15.11 16.90
C ALA A 161 21.91 14.74 18.04
N ARG A 162 22.92 13.90 17.80
CA ARG A 162 23.98 13.59 18.77
C ARG A 162 25.18 14.54 18.67
N GLU A 163 25.38 15.14 17.48
CA GLU A 163 26.51 16.02 17.17
C GLU A 163 26.21 17.49 17.49
N ASP A 164 24.95 17.92 17.30
CA ASP A 164 24.53 19.29 17.60
C ASP A 164 24.20 19.48 19.10
N GLY A 165 25.04 20.24 19.82
CA GLY A 165 24.79 20.73 21.19
C GLY A 165 23.65 21.77 21.29
N PRO A 166 23.23 22.21 22.50
CA PRO A 166 21.95 22.90 22.75
C PRO A 166 21.80 24.30 22.13
N ASP A 167 22.86 24.88 21.60
CA ASP A 167 22.91 26.31 21.31
C ASP A 167 23.03 26.60 19.81
N ALA A 168 21.96 27.15 19.26
CA ALA A 168 21.89 28.24 18.28
C ALA A 168 20.66 28.06 17.38
N ALA A 169 19.56 28.74 17.70
CA ALA A 169 18.45 28.85 16.75
C ALA A 169 17.65 30.15 16.91
N ASP A 170 17.98 31.08 16.02
CA ASP A 170 17.23 32.28 15.65
C ASP A 170 15.73 32.03 15.40
N ALA A 171 14.94 33.09 15.51
CA ALA A 171 13.50 33.08 15.26
C ALA A 171 13.11 32.48 13.88
N ALA A 172 13.97 32.62 12.86
CA ALA A 172 13.78 32.02 11.53
C ALA A 172 13.92 30.48 11.52
N ALA A 173 14.79 29.93 12.36
CA ALA A 173 14.92 28.49 12.57
C ALA A 173 13.68 27.93 13.30
N ARG A 174 13.15 28.68 14.28
CA ARG A 174 11.89 28.33 14.96
C ARG A 174 10.69 28.31 14.01
N ARG A 175 10.57 29.29 13.10
CA ARG A 175 9.49 29.32 12.09
C ARG A 175 9.59 28.14 11.12
N ARG A 176 10.78 27.84 10.59
CA ARG A 176 11.01 26.66 9.72
C ARG A 176 10.70 25.34 10.44
N ARG A 177 10.97 25.25 11.73
CA ARG A 177 10.65 24.09 12.58
C ARG A 177 9.13 23.91 12.75
N ARG A 178 8.37 24.98 12.95
CA ARG A 178 6.89 24.93 13.05
C ARG A 178 6.22 24.43 11.77
N TRP A 179 6.63 24.92 10.60
CA TRP A 179 6.11 24.43 9.31
C TRP A 179 6.46 22.96 9.07
N GLY A 180 7.66 22.52 9.49
CA GLY A 180 8.03 21.12 9.45
C GLY A 180 7.15 20.24 10.32
N LEU A 181 6.86 20.68 11.55
CA LEU A 181 5.96 19.95 12.47
C LEU A 181 4.53 19.91 11.96
N ALA A 182 4.01 21.02 11.41
CA ALA A 182 2.68 21.04 10.81
C ALA A 182 2.56 20.07 9.64
N TRP A 183 3.58 19.98 8.77
CA TRP A 183 3.60 19.00 7.68
C TRP A 183 3.65 17.55 8.20
N VAL A 184 4.49 17.27 9.19
CA VAL A 184 4.56 15.94 9.81
C VAL A 184 3.21 15.55 10.42
N ALA A 185 2.58 16.48 11.17
CA ALA A 185 1.27 16.26 11.76
C ALA A 185 0.19 16.05 10.69
N LEU A 186 0.25 16.78 9.57
CA LEU A 186 -0.66 16.61 8.44
C LEU A 186 -0.48 15.24 7.78
N VAL A 187 0.76 14.81 7.52
CA VAL A 187 1.03 13.49 6.92
C VAL A 187 0.53 12.38 7.84
N TRP A 188 0.91 12.39 9.12
CA TRP A 188 0.45 11.38 10.07
C TRP A 188 -1.06 11.41 10.29
N GLY A 189 -1.65 12.61 10.39
CA GLY A 189 -3.10 12.79 10.51
C GLY A 189 -3.85 12.26 9.30
N SER A 190 -3.34 12.49 8.09
CA SER A 190 -3.94 11.96 6.85
C SER A 190 -3.88 10.45 6.78
N VAL A 191 -2.77 9.84 7.20
CA VAL A 191 -2.61 8.37 7.23
C VAL A 191 -3.52 7.76 8.30
N ALA A 192 -3.61 8.37 9.48
CA ALA A 192 -4.51 7.90 10.54
C ALA A 192 -5.98 7.99 10.12
N ALA A 193 -6.39 9.10 9.48
CA ALA A 193 -7.74 9.27 8.96
C ALA A 193 -8.05 8.26 7.85
N ALA A 194 -7.13 8.05 6.91
CA ALA A 194 -7.27 7.05 5.84
C ALA A 194 -7.34 5.63 6.41
N GLY A 195 -6.48 5.28 7.37
CA GLY A 195 -6.48 3.99 8.04
C GLY A 195 -7.78 3.74 8.80
N LEU A 196 -8.28 4.74 9.52
CA LEU A 196 -9.57 4.65 10.22
C LEU A 196 -10.73 4.46 9.23
N PHE A 197 -10.75 5.19 8.12
CA PHE A 197 -11.75 5.04 7.07
C PHE A 197 -11.75 3.62 6.49
N VAL A 198 -10.56 3.12 6.10
CA VAL A 198 -10.38 1.76 5.57
C VAL A 198 -10.81 0.70 6.60
N PHE A 199 -10.47 0.88 7.87
CA PHE A 199 -10.88 -0.03 8.94
C PHE A 199 -12.39 -0.04 9.18
N GLN A 200 -13.04 1.14 9.14
CA GLN A 200 -14.49 1.24 9.26
C GLN A 200 -15.20 0.57 8.08
N ASP A 201 -14.69 0.75 6.87
CA ASP A 201 -15.25 0.09 5.68
C ASP A 201 -15.08 -1.43 5.76
N ALA A 202 -13.90 -1.91 6.15
CA ALA A 202 -13.64 -3.33 6.40
C ALA A 202 -14.61 -3.93 7.42
N ARG A 203 -14.84 -3.23 8.54
CA ARG A 203 -15.78 -3.66 9.57
C ARG A 203 -17.22 -3.68 9.05
N ARG A 204 -17.61 -2.69 8.25
CA ARG A 204 -18.94 -2.64 7.62
C ARG A 204 -19.15 -3.82 6.67
N GLN A 205 -18.16 -4.15 5.83
CA GLN A 205 -18.25 -5.29 4.92
C GLN A 205 -18.31 -6.62 5.67
N ALA A 206 -17.46 -6.82 6.68
CA ALA A 206 -17.52 -8.01 7.53
C ALA A 206 -18.88 -8.19 8.21
N TYR A 207 -19.49 -7.10 8.70
CA TYR A 207 -20.83 -7.11 9.29
C TYR A 207 -21.92 -7.51 8.30
N LEU A 208 -21.83 -7.03 7.06
CA LEU A 208 -22.79 -7.39 6.01
C LEU A 208 -22.69 -8.88 5.66
N VAL A 209 -21.49 -9.41 5.50
CA VAL A 209 -21.26 -10.84 5.21
C VAL A 209 -21.75 -11.73 6.35
N ASP A 210 -21.51 -11.34 7.61
CA ASP A 210 -21.99 -12.08 8.78
C ASP A 210 -23.53 -12.10 8.86
N LYS A 211 -24.19 -10.96 8.59
CA LYS A 211 -25.65 -10.89 8.50
C LYS A 211 -26.23 -11.77 7.41
N LEU A 212 -25.63 -11.76 6.22
CA LEU A 212 -26.05 -12.59 5.09
C LEU A 212 -25.84 -14.09 5.37
N SER A 213 -24.88 -14.43 6.23
CA SER A 213 -24.57 -15.81 6.63
C SER A 213 -25.48 -16.37 7.73
N GLY A 214 -26.52 -15.65 8.15
CA GLY A 214 -27.49 -16.14 9.14
C GLY A 214 -27.25 -15.70 10.58
N GLY A 215 -26.54 -14.59 10.80
CA GLY A 215 -26.64 -13.74 11.99
C GLY A 215 -26.49 -14.44 13.35
N GLY A 216 -25.25 -14.69 13.76
CA GLY A 216 -24.96 -15.21 15.09
C GLY A 216 -23.53 -15.68 15.32
N SER A 217 -22.55 -15.25 14.50
CA SER A 217 -21.20 -15.81 14.59
C SER A 217 -20.26 -14.94 15.45
N PRO A 218 -19.38 -15.55 16.28
CA PRO A 218 -18.33 -14.87 17.05
C PRO A 218 -17.21 -14.26 16.18
N ARG A 219 -17.48 -13.95 14.90
CA ARG A 219 -16.47 -13.62 13.89
C ARG A 219 -16.19 -12.10 13.80
N LEU A 220 -17.13 -11.23 14.18
CA LEU A 220 -16.90 -9.77 14.31
C LEU A 220 -15.94 -9.44 15.47
N ASP A 221 -15.99 -10.22 16.55
CA ASP A 221 -15.07 -10.09 17.68
C ASP A 221 -13.64 -10.37 17.23
N LYS A 222 -13.42 -11.31 16.28
CA LYS A 222 -12.07 -11.63 15.76
C LYS A 222 -11.42 -10.43 15.07
N LEU A 223 -12.14 -9.70 14.22
CA LEU A 223 -11.64 -8.46 13.61
C LEU A 223 -11.24 -7.42 14.65
N THR A 224 -12.04 -7.28 15.70
CA THR A 224 -11.80 -6.30 16.78
C THR A 224 -10.64 -6.74 17.70
N ASN A 225 -10.53 -8.04 17.96
CA ASN A 225 -9.48 -8.68 18.77
C ASN A 225 -8.11 -8.65 18.09
N GLU A 226 -8.05 -8.84 16.77
CA GLU A 226 -6.80 -8.75 15.98
C GLU A 226 -6.13 -7.37 16.07
N PHE A 227 -6.93 -6.31 16.27
CA PHE A 227 -6.42 -4.95 16.48
C PHE A 227 -6.37 -4.53 17.95
N GLY A 228 -6.71 -5.42 18.88
CA GLY A 228 -6.73 -5.12 20.32
C GLY A 228 -7.72 -4.02 20.71
N LEU A 229 -8.80 -3.84 19.93
CA LEU A 229 -9.83 -2.81 20.15
C LEU A 229 -11.00 -3.33 21.02
N ALA A 230 -10.93 -4.57 21.48
CA ALA A 230 -11.86 -5.16 22.44
C ALA A 230 -11.33 -4.88 23.86
N GLY A 231 -11.57 -3.66 24.35
CA GLY A 231 -11.25 -3.19 25.69
C GLY A 231 -12.15 -2.05 26.08
#